data_AF-C5L610-F1
#
_entry.id   AF-C5L610-F1
#
_cell.length_a   1.000
_cell.length_b   1.000
_cell.length_c   1.000
_cell.angle_alpha   90.00
_cell.angle_beta   90.00
_cell.angle_gamma   90.00
#
_symmetry.space_group_name_H-M   'P 1'
#
loop_
_entity.id
_entity.type
_entity.pdbx_description
1 polymer ?
#
loop_
_entity_poly.entity_id
_entity_poly.type
_entity_poly.pdbx_seq_one_letter_code
_entity_poly.pdbx_strand_id
1 'polypeptide(L)'
;MYTSLMMIPTSRGIPGVTKCYMRQDNKVQYGNDVGTFARSREWVLDTDGCNLEQVLTMEAVDSTRTSSNDIVEILNVLGIKACRKALLNELRQVISFDGSYVNYRHMSVLWDTMCQKGHLRPTSR
;
A
#
# COMPACT_ATOMS: atom_id res chain seq x y z
N MET A 1 -2.01 7.67 -0.31
CA MET A 1 -1.92 6.26 0.11
C MET A 1 -3.31 5.64 -0.08
N TYR A 2 -3.55 4.41 0.36
CA TYR A 2 -4.83 3.71 0.13
C TYR A 2 -5.22 2.85 1.34
N THR A 3 -6.12 3.35 2.19
CA THR A 3 -6.72 2.59 3.30
C THR A 3 -8.16 3.02 3.60
N SER A 4 -9.18 2.50 2.93
CA SER A 4 -10.62 2.74 3.23
C SER A 4 -11.04 2.52 4.68
N LEU A 5 -11.62 3.53 5.34
CA LEU A 5 -12.48 3.37 6.54
C LEU A 5 -13.37 4.61 6.77
N MET A 6 -14.55 4.43 7.36
CA MET A 6 -15.34 5.52 7.93
C MET A 6 -15.19 5.44 9.46
N MET A 7 -14.89 6.54 10.16
CA MET A 7 -14.94 6.53 11.63
C MET A 7 -15.41 7.85 12.26
N ILE A 8 -16.31 7.69 13.23
CA ILE A 8 -16.99 8.65 14.13
C ILE A 8 -16.03 9.01 15.30
N PRO A 9 -16.09 10.21 15.93
CA PRO A 9 -14.96 10.74 16.69
C PRO A 9 -14.75 10.12 18.09
N THR A 10 -13.50 9.74 18.33
CA THR A 10 -12.67 9.78 19.56
C THR A 10 -13.06 8.93 20.79
N SER A 11 -12.42 7.75 20.87
CA SER A 11 -11.81 7.11 22.07
C SER A 11 -11.13 5.77 21.72
N ARG A 12 -11.32 5.30 20.49
CA ARG A 12 -10.72 4.09 19.89
C ARG A 12 -9.68 4.45 18.83
N GLY A 13 -8.66 5.23 19.20
CA GLY A 13 -7.55 5.54 18.30
C GLY A 13 -6.55 4.39 18.26
N ILE A 14 -6.07 4.03 17.07
CA ILE A 14 -4.94 3.10 16.95
C ILE A 14 -3.67 3.87 17.33
N PRO A 15 -2.88 3.43 18.35
CA PRO A 15 -1.58 4.02 18.66
C PRO A 15 -0.71 4.05 17.41
N GLY A 16 -0.12 5.21 17.12
CA GLY A 16 0.70 5.42 15.92
C GLY A 16 -0.03 6.03 14.73
N VAL A 17 -1.37 6.11 14.75
CA VAL A 17 -2.16 6.86 13.74
C VAL A 17 -2.65 8.17 14.34
N THR A 18 -2.20 9.29 13.79
CA THR A 18 -2.47 10.63 14.33
C THR A 18 -3.63 11.33 13.64
N LYS A 19 -3.74 11.22 12.32
CA LYS A 19 -4.81 11.84 11.52
C LYS A 19 -5.26 10.91 10.41
N CYS A 20 -6.50 11.05 9.97
CA CYS A 20 -7.05 10.30 8.83
C CYS A 20 -7.76 11.28 7.90
N TYR A 21 -7.55 11.12 6.59
CA TYR A 21 -8.18 11.91 5.53
C TYR A 21 -9.00 11.00 4.64
N MET A 22 -10.19 11.42 4.22
CA MET A 22 -11.00 10.67 3.27
C MET A 22 -10.74 11.15 1.84
N ARG A 23 -10.55 10.21 0.92
CA ARG A 23 -10.39 10.43 -0.50
C ARG A 23 -11.35 9.52 -1.27
N GLN A 24 -11.96 10.05 -2.33
CA GLN A 24 -12.70 9.22 -3.29
C GLN A 24 -11.73 8.67 -4.34
N ASP A 25 -11.74 7.37 -4.55
CA ASP A 25 -11.03 6.73 -5.64
C ASP A 25 -12.01 6.11 -6.66
N ASN A 26 -11.68 6.24 -7.94
CA ASN A 26 -12.49 5.69 -9.02
C ASN A 26 -11.99 4.28 -9.34
N LYS A 27 -12.72 3.27 -8.89
CA LYS A 27 -12.42 1.88 -9.20
C LYS A 27 -13.16 1.42 -10.44
N VAL A 28 -12.45 0.77 -11.35
CA VAL A 28 -13.08 0.03 -12.45
C VAL A 28 -13.49 -1.33 -11.91
N GLN A 29 -14.79 -1.60 -11.87
CA GLN A 29 -15.37 -2.88 -11.49
C GLN A 29 -15.93 -3.58 -12.73
N TYR A 30 -15.79 -4.90 -12.77
CA TYR A 30 -16.49 -5.71 -13.76
C TYR A 30 -17.99 -5.68 -13.43
N GLY A 31 -18.80 -5.21 -14.37
CA GLY A 31 -20.25 -5.26 -14.24
C GLY A 31 -20.73 -6.70 -14.26
N ASN A 32 -21.90 -6.93 -13.65
CA ASN A 32 -22.56 -8.24 -13.67
C ASN A 32 -23.05 -8.62 -15.09
N ASP A 33 -23.09 -7.66 -16.01
CA ASP A 33 -23.42 -7.85 -17.42
C ASP A 33 -22.14 -8.07 -18.26
N VAL A 34 -22.15 -9.16 -19.03
CA VAL A 34 -21.02 -9.63 -19.84
C VAL A 34 -20.34 -8.49 -20.61
N GLY A 35 -19.08 -8.22 -20.28
CA GLY A 35 -18.21 -7.32 -21.05
C GLY A 35 -18.27 -5.83 -20.67
N THR A 36 -19.03 -5.43 -19.64
CA THR A 36 -19.13 -4.02 -19.26
C THR A 36 -18.21 -3.68 -18.08
N PHE A 37 -17.41 -2.62 -18.22
CA PHE A 37 -16.62 -2.05 -17.13
C PHE A 37 -17.38 -0.89 -16.50
N ALA A 38 -17.89 -1.08 -15.29
CA ALA A 38 -18.55 -0.03 -14.52
C ALA A 38 -17.52 0.72 -13.65
N ARG A 39 -17.53 2.05 -13.68
CA ARG A 39 -16.72 2.86 -12.77
C ARG A 39 -17.51 3.09 -11.49
N SER A 40 -17.04 2.51 -10.39
CA SER A 40 -17.59 2.74 -9.05
C SER A 40 -16.68 3.67 -8.26
N ARG A 41 -17.27 4.57 -7.47
CA ARG A 41 -16.53 5.44 -6.55
C ARG A 41 -16.44 4.74 -5.20
N GLU A 42 -15.23 4.43 -4.76
CA GLU A 42 -14.99 3.91 -3.43
C GLU A 42 -14.33 4.96 -2.54
N TRP A 43 -14.72 4.99 -1.28
CA TRP A 43 -14.08 5.84 -0.28
C TRP A 43 -12.85 5.13 0.27
N VAL A 44 -11.75 5.86 0.33
CA VAL A 44 -10.43 5.43 0.79
C VAL A 44 -10.01 6.38 1.91
N LEU A 45 -9.45 5.92 3.02
CA LEU A 45 -8.72 6.81 3.92
C LEU A 45 -7.24 6.83 3.59
N ASP A 46 -6.64 7.94 3.96
CA ASP A 46 -5.23 8.14 4.06
C ASP A 46 -4.92 8.43 5.53
N THR A 47 -4.08 7.60 6.16
CA THR A 47 -3.68 7.77 7.55
C THR A 47 -2.32 8.47 7.64
N ASP A 48 -2.19 9.38 8.60
CA ASP A 48 -0.92 10.00 8.99
C ASP A 48 -0.34 9.26 10.19
N GLY A 49 0.76 8.55 9.96
CA GLY A 49 1.33 7.56 10.86
C GLY A 49 0.99 6.12 10.47
N CYS A 50 1.80 5.18 10.97
CA CYS A 50 1.81 3.78 10.57
C CYS A 50 1.65 2.86 11.79
N ASN A 51 0.66 1.97 11.75
CA ASN A 51 0.55 0.81 12.63
C ASN A 51 -0.31 -0.27 11.94
N LEU A 52 0.28 -0.92 10.95
CA LEU A 52 -0.37 -1.89 10.08
C LEU A 52 -0.87 -3.11 10.84
N GLU A 53 -0.16 -3.55 11.87
CA GLU A 53 -0.55 -4.71 12.69
C GLU A 53 -1.95 -4.52 13.28
N GLN A 54 -2.19 -3.39 13.94
CA GLN A 54 -3.48 -3.11 14.57
C GLN A 54 -4.56 -2.76 13.56
N VAL A 55 -4.21 -2.03 12.49
CA VAL A 55 -5.13 -1.70 11.41
C VAL A 55 -5.69 -2.98 10.76
N LEU A 56 -4.86 -3.99 10.53
CA LEU A 56 -5.30 -5.25 9.91
C LEU A 56 -6.25 -6.08 10.79
N THR A 57 -6.23 -5.89 12.12
CA THR A 57 -7.13 -6.61 13.04
C THR A 57 -8.53 -6.03 13.12
N MET A 58 -8.75 -4.85 12.53
CA MET A 58 -10.04 -4.16 12.60
C MET A 58 -11.00 -4.71 11.54
N GLU A 59 -12.18 -5.18 11.96
CA GLU A 59 -13.18 -5.77 11.05
C GLU A 59 -13.69 -4.81 9.96
N ALA A 60 -13.59 -3.50 10.20
CA ALA A 60 -13.98 -2.48 9.22
C ALA A 60 -12.92 -2.25 8.13
N VAL A 61 -11.71 -2.82 8.28
CA VAL A 61 -10.61 -2.70 7.32
C VAL A 61 -10.58 -3.90 6.39
N ASP A 62 -10.42 -3.64 5.09
CA ASP A 62 -10.11 -4.68 4.13
C ASP A 62 -8.61 -5.02 4.15
N SER A 63 -8.26 -6.11 4.83
CA SER A 63 -6.88 -6.57 4.99
C SER A 63 -6.17 -6.94 3.68
N THR A 64 -6.92 -7.25 2.62
CA THR A 64 -6.35 -7.67 1.34
C THR A 64 -5.84 -6.50 0.49
N ARG A 65 -6.37 -5.30 0.74
CA ARG A 65 -6.07 -4.08 -0.03
C ARG A 65 -5.32 -3.02 0.76
N THR A 66 -5.22 -3.19 2.07
CA THR A 66 -4.51 -2.27 2.95
C THR A 66 -3.00 -2.35 2.68
N SER A 67 -2.37 -1.19 2.51
CA SER A 67 -0.92 -1.08 2.32
C SER A 67 -0.37 0.12 3.07
N SER A 68 0.90 0.04 3.44
CA SER A 68 1.66 1.08 4.14
C SER A 68 2.81 1.56 3.25
N ASN A 69 3.31 2.76 3.51
CA ASN A 69 4.54 3.26 2.90
C ASN A 69 5.79 2.80 3.66
N ASP A 70 5.65 2.37 4.91
CA ASP A 70 6.77 1.84 5.68
C ASP A 70 7.06 0.39 5.27
N ILE A 71 8.16 0.24 4.54
CA ILE A 71 8.62 -1.06 4.01
C ILE A 71 9.09 -1.99 5.15
N VAL A 72 9.64 -1.43 6.24
CA VAL A 72 10.13 -2.20 7.38
C VAL A 72 8.94 -2.76 8.16
N GLU A 73 7.90 -1.96 8.35
CA GLU A 73 6.63 -2.41 8.94
C GLU A 73 6.00 -3.55 8.10
N ILE A 74 5.92 -3.39 6.79
CA ILE A 74 5.41 -4.43 5.88
C ILE A 74 6.23 -5.71 5.97
N LEU A 75 7.56 -5.60 6.09
CA LEU A 75 8.43 -6.77 6.24
C LEU A 75 8.11 -7.53 7.54
N ASN A 76 7.86 -6.83 8.64
CA ASN A 76 7.57 -7.43 9.93
C ASN A 76 6.16 -8.07 9.98
N VAL A 77 5.16 -7.43 9.37
CA VAL A 77 3.76 -7.87 9.45
C VAL A 77 3.40 -8.87 8.34
N LEU A 78 3.79 -8.60 7.09
CA LEU A 78 3.40 -9.37 5.90
C LEU A 78 4.53 -10.22 5.30
N GLY A 79 5.79 -9.96 5.68
CA GLY A 79 6.96 -10.72 5.25
C GLY A 79 7.63 -10.25 3.95
N ILE A 80 8.69 -10.97 3.55
CA ILE A 80 9.62 -10.54 2.49
C ILE A 80 8.99 -10.43 1.09
N LYS A 81 7.98 -11.25 0.78
CA LYS A 81 7.29 -11.22 -0.53
C LYS A 81 6.42 -9.97 -0.68
N ALA A 82 5.74 -9.57 0.40
CA ALA A 82 4.97 -8.34 0.42
C ALA A 82 5.88 -7.10 0.33
N CYS A 83 7.01 -7.13 1.07
CA CYS A 83 8.05 -6.11 1.00
C CYS A 83 8.57 -5.88 -0.44
N ARG A 84 8.88 -6.96 -1.18
CA ARG A 84 9.27 -6.88 -2.60
C ARG A 84 8.23 -6.20 -3.48
N LYS A 85 6.94 -6.48 -3.28
CA LYS A 85 5.85 -5.84 -4.03
C LYS A 85 5.69 -4.37 -3.64
N ALA A 86 5.79 -4.05 -2.36
CA ALA A 86 5.72 -2.68 -1.85
C ALA A 86 6.86 -1.81 -2.44
N LEU A 87 8.10 -2.29 -2.38
CA LEU A 87 9.26 -1.64 -2.98
C LEU A 87 9.09 -1.34 -4.47
N LEU A 88 8.56 -2.30 -5.22
CA LEU A 88 8.30 -2.13 -6.64
C LEU A 88 7.29 -1.00 -6.90
N ASN A 89 6.22 -0.93 -6.11
CA ASN A 89 5.19 0.10 -6.25
C ASN A 89 5.73 1.48 -5.90
N GLU A 90 6.46 1.61 -4.79
CA GLU A 90 7.07 2.87 -4.34
C GLU A 90 8.08 3.40 -5.36
N LEU A 91 9.01 2.56 -5.80
CA LEU A 91 10.01 2.96 -6.79
C LEU A 91 9.36 3.34 -8.12
N ARG A 92 8.32 2.61 -8.55
CA ARG A 92 7.57 2.97 -9.75
C ARG A 92 6.89 4.32 -9.60
N GLN A 93 6.29 4.59 -8.45
CA GLN A 93 5.63 5.85 -8.18
C GLN A 93 6.63 7.01 -8.25
N VAL A 94 7.80 6.89 -7.62
CA VAL A 94 8.87 7.90 -7.67
C VAL A 94 9.39 8.14 -9.08
N ILE A 95 9.67 7.06 -9.84
CA ILE A 95 10.18 7.18 -11.22
C ILE A 95 9.13 7.80 -12.15
N SER A 96 7.87 7.40 -12.02
CA SER A 96 6.77 7.94 -12.82
C SER A 96 6.48 9.41 -12.51
N PHE A 97 6.72 9.85 -11.27
CA PHE A 97 6.55 11.23 -10.85
C PHE A 97 7.56 12.16 -11.55
N ASP A 98 8.79 11.69 -11.76
CA ASP A 98 9.83 12.39 -12.53
C ASP A 98 9.60 12.31 -14.06
N GLY A 99 8.57 11.58 -14.53
CA GLY A 99 8.29 11.38 -15.95
C GLY A 99 9.26 10.43 -16.66
N SER A 100 10.22 9.88 -15.93
CA SER A 100 11.20 8.92 -16.43
C SER A 100 10.57 7.54 -16.58
N TYR A 101 10.97 6.78 -17.62
CA TYR A 101 10.55 5.40 -17.80
C TYR A 101 11.73 4.44 -17.66
N VAL A 102 11.59 3.46 -16.75
CA VAL A 102 12.54 2.37 -16.58
C VAL A 102 11.83 1.05 -16.81
N ASN A 103 12.43 0.18 -17.64
CA ASN A 103 11.88 -1.14 -17.90
C ASN A 103 11.78 -1.95 -16.60
N TYR A 104 10.68 -2.68 -16.42
CA TYR A 104 10.47 -3.57 -15.29
C TYR A 104 11.64 -4.53 -15.04
N ARG A 105 12.32 -4.99 -16.09
CA ARG A 105 13.48 -5.89 -15.97
C ARG A 105 14.65 -5.28 -15.20
N HIS A 106 14.91 -3.98 -15.35
CA HIS A 106 15.97 -3.30 -14.59
C HIS A 106 15.57 -3.14 -13.13
N MET A 107 14.31 -2.77 -12.90
CA MET A 107 13.76 -2.67 -11.55
C MET A 107 13.80 -4.02 -10.85
N SER A 108 13.50 -5.11 -11.55
CA SER A 108 13.45 -6.46 -10.97
C SER A 108 14.76 -6.96 -10.41
N VAL A 109 15.85 -6.70 -11.12
CA VAL A 109 17.17 -7.08 -10.63
C VAL A 109 17.49 -6.34 -9.33
N LEU A 110 17.15 -5.05 -9.23
CA LEU A 110 17.43 -4.26 -8.04
C LEU A 110 16.71 -4.81 -6.80
N TRP A 111 15.39 -5.00 -6.83
CA TRP A 111 14.69 -5.51 -5.64
C TRP A 111 15.01 -6.97 -5.33
N ASP A 112 15.37 -7.80 -6.32
CA ASP A 112 15.87 -9.15 -6.04
C ASP A 112 17.19 -9.10 -5.27
N THR A 113 18.11 -8.20 -5.63
CA THR A 113 19.37 -8.03 -4.87
C THR A 113 19.13 -7.52 -3.44
N MET A 114 18.13 -6.66 -3.22
CA MET A 114 17.75 -6.14 -1.91
C MET A 114 17.07 -7.20 -1.02
N CYS A 115 16.26 -8.11 -1.59
CA CYS A 115 15.43 -9.05 -0.83
C CYS A 115 15.95 -10.51 -0.79
N GLN A 116 16.99 -10.88 -1.55
CA GLN A 116 17.43 -12.28 -1.72
C GLN A 116 17.85 -13.02 -0.43
N LYS A 117 18.30 -12.32 0.63
CA LYS A 117 18.84 -12.94 1.86
C LYS A 117 17.81 -13.07 3.00
N GLY A 118 16.53 -12.94 2.70
CA GLY A 118 15.45 -13.00 3.70
C GLY A 118 15.37 -11.77 4.61
N HIS A 119 16.22 -10.77 4.41
CA HIS A 119 16.22 -9.49 5.11
C HIS A 119 16.43 -8.38 4.10
N LEU A 120 15.85 -7.22 4.36
CA LEU A 120 16.00 -6.04 3.50
C LEU A 120 17.44 -5.51 3.61
N ARG A 121 18.16 -5.48 2.48
CA ARG A 121 19.49 -4.88 2.43
C ARG A 121 19.46 -3.49 1.77
N PRO A 122 19.90 -2.44 2.48
CA PRO A 122 20.06 -1.13 1.86
C PRO A 122 21.22 -1.17 0.85
N THR A 123 21.08 -0.44 -0.25
CA THR A 123 22.10 -0.28 -1.29
C THR A 123 22.89 1.02 -1.09
N SER A 124 23.15 1.40 0.17
CA SER A 124 24.03 2.52 0.50
C SER A 124 25.50 2.13 0.27
N ARG A 125 26.32 3.12 -0.10
CA ARG A 125 27.77 2.97 -0.23
C ARG A 125 28.46 2.92 1.14
#